data_AF-A0A932LD20-F1
#
_entry.id   AF-A0A932LD20-F1
#
_cell.length_a   1.000
_cell.length_b   1.000
_cell.length_c   1.000
_cell.angle_alpha   90.00
_cell.angle_beta   90.00
_cell.angle_gamma   90.00
#
_symmetry.space_group_name_H-M   'P 1'
#
loop_
_entity.id
_entity.type
_entity.pdbx_description
1 polymer ?
#
loop_
_entity_poly.entity_id
_entity_poly.type
_entity_poly.pdbx_seq_one_letter_code
_entity_poly.pdbx_strand_id
1 'polypeptide(L)'
;MKSFWKSATDSGQFEVDNRSRLLNVIKTPVDADKLPPDLRALYTGLVPYEFFERDPQSGRLRAFDEAFGDTALQRFHERVYDVAYDISQVLKYLGDASPAGKKRTTNPKTIFLAATTSDLDPQRDQLRRELIELGHEVVPKQPLPLVASELIAVVQGCLEHADIAIHFVGEHFGLVPEATELSVVALQNQVAARHCENSSLRRLIWIPKGLQTRDARQASFIRQLESEPASVTGAELIADTLENLKVLLRTRWEREQAESEKPARASAAGGAARVYLICDQQDEQAVEPIEDFFYARGIEVSLPGFDANESEVQQIQKAAGYRESHPIPVSAVYVAPPINHRKERFKSVSADVVRQTGETFAPALLEGFVETVRQAKEGA
;
A
#
# COMPACT_ATOMS: atom_id res chain seq x y z
N MET A 1 -36.03 -17.86 -5.78
CA MET A 1 -36.05 -16.46 -5.29
C MET A 1 -36.93 -16.29 -4.05
N LYS A 2 -38.25 -16.51 -4.08
CA LYS A 2 -39.11 -16.36 -2.88
C LYS A 2 -38.70 -17.24 -1.68
N SER A 3 -38.25 -18.47 -1.93
CA SER A 3 -37.74 -19.38 -0.89
C SER A 3 -36.39 -18.95 -0.30
N PHE A 4 -35.46 -18.50 -1.15
CA PHE A 4 -34.18 -17.92 -0.72
C PHE A 4 -34.39 -16.63 0.08
N TRP A 5 -35.32 -15.76 -0.37
CA TRP A 5 -35.71 -14.54 0.33
C TRP A 5 -36.26 -14.86 1.72
N LYS A 6 -37.29 -15.69 1.81
CA LYS A 6 -37.90 -16.05 3.11
C LYS A 6 -36.87 -16.65 4.08
N SER A 7 -36.03 -17.56 3.60
CA SER A 7 -34.99 -18.20 4.43
C SER A 7 -33.87 -17.24 4.86
N ALA A 8 -33.55 -16.21 4.07
CA ALA A 8 -32.53 -15.22 4.40
C ALA A 8 -33.09 -14.06 5.26
N THR A 9 -34.39 -13.74 5.16
CA THR A 9 -35.06 -12.75 6.03
C THR A 9 -35.24 -13.33 7.42
N ASP A 10 -35.61 -14.62 7.51
CA ASP A 10 -35.83 -15.32 8.78
C ASP A 10 -34.51 -15.60 9.55
N SER A 11 -33.35 -15.59 8.87
CA SER A 11 -32.02 -15.84 9.48
C SER A 11 -31.24 -14.57 9.80
N GLY A 12 -31.73 -13.38 9.42
CA GLY A 12 -31.03 -12.10 9.63
C GLY A 12 -29.71 -11.95 8.85
N GLN A 13 -29.40 -12.87 7.93
CA GLN A 13 -28.12 -12.91 7.20
C GLN A 13 -28.19 -12.23 5.82
N PHE A 14 -28.98 -11.16 5.68
CA PHE A 14 -29.08 -10.40 4.43
C PHE A 14 -27.98 -9.35 4.27
N GLU A 15 -27.57 -8.78 5.40
CA GLU A 15 -26.48 -7.82 5.50
C GLU A 15 -25.51 -8.35 6.54
N VAL A 16 -24.25 -8.55 6.13
CA VAL A 16 -23.15 -8.79 7.05
C VAL A 16 -22.29 -7.54 7.00
N ASP A 17 -22.12 -6.85 8.13
CA ASP A 17 -21.46 -5.54 8.20
C ASP A 17 -21.94 -4.57 7.09
N ASN A 18 -23.26 -4.42 6.96
CA ASN A 18 -23.90 -3.39 6.11
C ASN A 18 -23.63 -3.53 4.59
N ARG A 19 -23.28 -4.75 4.12
CA ARG A 19 -23.13 -5.09 2.69
C ARG A 19 -24.15 -6.15 2.27
N SER A 20 -24.91 -5.85 1.22
CA SER A 20 -25.90 -6.78 0.65
C SER A 20 -25.23 -7.96 -0.04
N ARG A 21 -25.65 -9.18 0.30
CA ARG A 21 -25.22 -10.41 -0.40
C ARG A 21 -25.87 -10.60 -1.78
N LEU A 22 -26.71 -9.64 -2.19
CA LEU A 22 -27.45 -9.66 -3.44
C LEU A 22 -26.92 -8.59 -4.39
N LEU A 23 -26.34 -9.01 -5.52
CA LEU A 23 -25.92 -8.11 -6.59
C LEU A 23 -27.07 -7.90 -7.57
N ASN A 24 -27.40 -6.63 -7.85
CA ASN A 24 -28.46 -6.25 -8.77
C ASN A 24 -27.90 -6.05 -10.18
N VAL A 25 -27.87 -7.09 -11.01
CA VAL A 25 -27.37 -7.01 -12.39
C VAL A 25 -28.53 -6.80 -13.37
N ILE A 26 -28.52 -5.68 -14.09
CA ILE A 26 -29.60 -5.27 -14.99
C ILE A 26 -29.09 -5.24 -16.43
N LYS A 27 -29.48 -6.24 -17.22
CA LYS A 27 -29.24 -6.28 -18.67
C LYS A 27 -30.26 -5.46 -19.45
N THR A 28 -31.53 -5.58 -19.08
CA THR A 28 -32.63 -4.81 -19.66
C THR A 28 -33.49 -4.29 -18.51
N PRO A 29 -33.71 -2.97 -18.41
CA PRO A 29 -34.51 -2.42 -17.32
C PRO A 29 -35.96 -2.87 -17.46
N VAL A 30 -36.56 -3.24 -16.32
CA VAL A 30 -37.97 -3.58 -16.21
C VAL A 30 -38.69 -2.40 -15.58
N ASP A 31 -39.85 -2.02 -16.11
CA ASP A 31 -40.66 -0.95 -15.53
C ASP A 31 -40.97 -1.27 -14.06
N ALA A 32 -40.73 -0.30 -13.17
CA ALA A 32 -40.92 -0.48 -11.74
C ALA A 32 -42.36 -0.96 -11.42
N ASP A 33 -43.35 -0.49 -12.18
CA ASP A 33 -44.76 -0.85 -12.01
C ASP A 33 -45.09 -2.31 -12.35
N LYS A 34 -44.23 -2.97 -13.12
CA LYS A 34 -44.32 -4.40 -13.42
C LYS A 34 -43.65 -5.28 -12.35
N LEU A 35 -42.89 -4.67 -11.44
CA LEU A 35 -42.29 -5.39 -10.31
C LEU A 35 -43.28 -5.50 -9.15
N PRO A 36 -43.45 -6.71 -8.58
CA PRO A 36 -44.17 -6.90 -7.32
C PRO A 36 -43.64 -5.96 -6.23
N PRO A 37 -44.49 -5.43 -5.32
CA PRO A 37 -44.09 -4.44 -4.32
C PRO A 37 -42.87 -4.85 -3.49
N ASP A 38 -42.82 -6.10 -3.04
CA ASP A 38 -41.72 -6.64 -2.23
C ASP A 38 -40.38 -6.66 -2.99
N LEU A 39 -40.42 -6.99 -4.29
CA LEU A 39 -39.23 -6.97 -5.14
C LEU A 39 -38.82 -5.55 -5.52
N ARG A 40 -39.78 -4.65 -5.69
CA ARG A 40 -39.50 -3.23 -5.95
C ARG A 40 -38.73 -2.62 -4.79
N ALA A 41 -39.22 -2.81 -3.56
CA ALA A 41 -38.55 -2.36 -2.34
C ALA A 41 -37.13 -2.94 -2.20
N LEU A 42 -36.97 -4.24 -2.52
CA LEU A 42 -35.67 -4.90 -2.52
C LEU A 42 -34.69 -4.26 -3.52
N TYR A 43 -35.08 -4.09 -4.78
CA TYR A 43 -34.20 -3.56 -5.81
C TYR A 43 -33.89 -2.06 -5.63
N THR A 44 -34.79 -1.27 -5.04
CA THR A 44 -34.53 0.15 -4.73
C THR A 44 -33.40 0.35 -3.73
N GLY A 45 -33.18 -0.62 -2.83
CA GLY A 45 -32.09 -0.58 -1.85
C GLY A 45 -30.73 -1.04 -2.37
N LEU A 46 -30.63 -1.52 -3.62
CA LEU A 46 -29.40 -2.10 -4.18
C LEU A 46 -28.81 -1.21 -5.26
N VAL A 47 -27.49 -1.05 -5.23
CA VAL A 47 -26.75 -0.41 -6.33
C VAL A 47 -26.83 -1.31 -7.58
N PRO A 48 -27.35 -0.82 -8.70
CA PRO A 48 -27.50 -1.62 -9.91
C PRO A 48 -26.20 -1.65 -10.74
N TYR A 49 -25.86 -2.84 -11.22
CA TYR A 49 -24.92 -3.05 -12.32
C TYR A 49 -25.69 -2.97 -13.65
N GLU A 50 -25.75 -1.78 -14.22
CA GLU A 50 -26.43 -1.54 -15.49
C GLU A 50 -25.52 -1.92 -16.67
N PHE A 51 -25.96 -2.94 -17.44
CA PHE A 51 -25.31 -3.37 -18.68
C PHE A 51 -25.92 -2.65 -19.90
N PHE A 52 -26.32 -1.40 -19.70
CA PHE A 52 -26.87 -0.54 -20.72
C PHE A 52 -26.57 0.92 -20.38
N GLU A 53 -26.64 1.79 -21.37
CA GLU A 53 -26.61 3.23 -21.17
C GLU A 53 -27.86 3.88 -21.76
N ARG A 54 -28.20 5.07 -21.26
CA ARG A 54 -29.19 5.94 -21.88
C ARG A 54 -28.46 6.93 -22.78
N ASP A 55 -28.81 6.93 -24.05
CA ASP A 55 -28.36 7.96 -24.98
C ASP A 55 -28.84 9.34 -24.48
N PRO A 56 -27.92 10.28 -24.19
CA PRO A 56 -28.27 11.59 -23.64
C PRO A 56 -29.15 12.44 -24.56
N GLN A 57 -29.11 12.19 -25.88
CA GLN A 57 -29.84 12.97 -26.88
C GLN A 57 -31.19 12.37 -27.23
N SER A 58 -31.24 11.03 -27.37
CA SER A 58 -32.46 10.35 -27.80
C SER A 58 -33.25 9.72 -26.63
N GLY A 59 -32.66 9.64 -25.44
CA GLY A 59 -33.22 8.94 -24.28
C GLY A 59 -33.34 7.43 -24.48
N ARG A 60 -32.89 6.90 -25.62
CA ARG A 60 -32.99 5.48 -25.94
C ARG A 60 -31.99 4.69 -25.14
N LEU A 61 -32.45 3.54 -24.64
CA LEU A 61 -31.60 2.57 -23.98
C LEU A 61 -30.76 1.84 -25.02
N ARG A 62 -29.46 1.77 -24.78
CA ARG A 62 -28.49 1.00 -25.57
C ARG A 62 -27.86 -0.04 -24.66
N ALA A 63 -28.19 -1.30 -24.87
CA ALA A 63 -27.53 -2.39 -24.16
C ALA A 63 -26.05 -2.47 -24.58
N PHE A 64 -25.18 -2.81 -23.64
CA PHE A 64 -23.82 -3.22 -23.95
C PHE A 64 -23.91 -4.63 -24.53
N ASP A 65 -23.70 -4.71 -25.84
CA ASP A 65 -23.75 -5.95 -26.58
C ASP A 65 -22.52 -6.01 -27.50
N GLU A 66 -21.83 -7.14 -27.44
CA GLU A 66 -20.57 -7.43 -28.13
C GLU A 66 -20.72 -7.27 -29.65
N ALA A 67 -21.94 -7.39 -30.18
CA ALA A 67 -22.25 -7.26 -31.60
C ALA A 67 -22.23 -5.81 -32.14
N PHE A 68 -22.14 -4.78 -31.28
CA PHE A 68 -22.25 -3.37 -31.68
C PHE A 68 -20.90 -2.62 -31.77
N GLY A 69 -19.78 -3.33 -31.77
CA GLY A 69 -18.44 -2.81 -32.01
C GLY A 69 -17.57 -2.64 -30.76
N ASP A 70 -16.29 -2.29 -30.97
CA ASP A 70 -15.22 -2.35 -29.96
C ASP A 70 -15.51 -1.53 -28.68
N THR A 71 -16.15 -0.36 -28.81
CA THR A 71 -16.51 0.48 -27.66
C THR A 71 -17.59 -0.15 -26.78
N ALA A 72 -18.56 -0.83 -27.38
CA ALA A 72 -19.62 -1.52 -26.63
C ALA A 72 -19.07 -2.78 -25.93
N LEU A 73 -18.17 -3.49 -26.62
CA LEU A 73 -17.45 -4.64 -26.07
C LEU A 73 -16.56 -4.25 -24.88
N GLN A 74 -15.82 -3.14 -24.99
CA GLN A 74 -15.01 -2.63 -23.88
C GLN A 74 -15.86 -2.33 -22.64
N ARG A 75 -16.97 -1.59 -22.80
CA ARG A 75 -17.88 -1.26 -21.70
C ARG A 75 -18.55 -2.48 -21.09
N PHE A 76 -18.86 -3.48 -21.91
CA PHE A 76 -19.35 -4.77 -21.44
C PHE A 76 -18.31 -5.45 -20.54
N HIS A 77 -17.05 -5.55 -20.99
CA HIS A 77 -15.96 -6.14 -20.20
C HIS A 77 -15.68 -5.38 -18.90
N GLU A 78 -15.74 -4.05 -18.91
CA GLU A 78 -15.62 -3.22 -17.70
C GLU A 78 -16.72 -3.59 -16.69
N ARG A 79 -17.98 -3.69 -17.12
CA ARG A 79 -19.09 -4.10 -16.25
C ARG A 79 -18.98 -5.55 -15.78
N VAL A 80 -18.51 -6.48 -16.62
CA VAL A 80 -18.26 -7.87 -16.21
C VAL A 80 -17.18 -7.92 -15.14
N TYR A 81 -16.11 -7.14 -15.30
CA TYR A 81 -15.04 -7.05 -14.31
C TYR A 81 -15.56 -6.51 -12.98
N ASP A 82 -16.35 -5.42 -13.00
CA ASP A 82 -16.96 -4.84 -11.80
C ASP A 82 -17.81 -5.87 -11.04
N VAL A 83 -18.66 -6.62 -11.74
CA VAL A 83 -19.50 -7.68 -11.15
C VAL A 83 -18.66 -8.84 -10.60
N ALA A 84 -17.68 -9.31 -11.35
CA ALA A 84 -16.81 -10.42 -10.93
C ALA A 84 -15.99 -10.04 -9.69
N TYR A 85 -15.53 -8.79 -9.62
CA TYR A 85 -14.81 -8.26 -8.49
C TYR A 85 -15.67 -8.30 -7.23
N ASP A 86 -16.90 -7.76 -7.29
CA ASP A 86 -17.80 -7.73 -6.14
C ASP A 86 -18.25 -9.12 -5.69
N ILE A 87 -18.48 -10.04 -6.62
CA ILE A 87 -18.72 -11.45 -6.29
C ILE A 87 -17.53 -12.03 -5.54
N SER A 88 -16.30 -11.75 -5.97
CA SER A 88 -15.10 -12.24 -5.29
C SER A 88 -14.97 -11.70 -3.86
N GLN A 89 -15.37 -10.45 -3.63
CA GLN A 89 -15.38 -9.87 -2.30
C GLN A 89 -16.42 -10.59 -1.43
N VAL A 90 -17.66 -10.70 -1.91
CA VAL A 90 -18.74 -11.41 -1.19
C VAL A 90 -18.34 -12.85 -0.86
N LEU A 91 -17.68 -13.56 -1.78
CA LEU A 91 -17.23 -14.94 -1.55
C LEU A 91 -16.08 -15.03 -0.54
N LYS A 92 -15.13 -14.09 -0.53
CA LYS A 92 -14.09 -14.01 0.51
C LYS A 92 -14.72 -13.81 1.89
N TYR A 93 -15.66 -12.87 2.01
CA TYR A 93 -16.40 -12.63 3.25
C TYR A 93 -17.23 -13.84 3.70
N LEU A 94 -17.78 -14.62 2.76
CA LEU A 94 -18.52 -15.86 3.09
C LEU A 94 -17.60 -17.04 3.43
N GLY A 95 -16.38 -17.07 2.91
CA GLY A 95 -15.33 -18.02 3.31
C GLY A 95 -14.85 -17.82 4.75
N ASP A 96 -14.95 -16.59 5.25
CA ASP A 96 -14.58 -16.19 6.62
C ASP A 96 -15.73 -16.32 7.64
N ALA A 97 -16.91 -16.81 7.23
CA ALA A 97 -18.07 -16.96 8.10
C ALA A 97 -17.99 -18.21 9.00
N SER A 98 -17.04 -18.21 9.94
CA SER A 98 -17.15 -18.95 11.20
C SER A 98 -17.40 -17.94 12.33
N PRO A 99 -18.51 -18.02 13.08
CA PRO A 99 -18.88 -17.00 14.05
C PRO A 99 -18.17 -17.24 15.39
N ALA A 100 -16.98 -16.69 15.56
CA ALA A 100 -16.34 -16.45 16.87
C ALA A 100 -15.22 -15.41 16.78
N GLY A 101 -15.52 -14.17 17.16
CA GLY A 101 -14.55 -13.09 17.44
C GLY A 101 -14.02 -12.36 16.20
N LYS A 102 -14.49 -11.12 15.96
CA LYS A 102 -13.74 -10.15 15.15
C LYS A 102 -12.35 -10.04 15.79
N LYS A 103 -11.32 -10.63 15.16
CA LYS A 103 -9.92 -10.44 15.57
C LYS A 103 -9.60 -8.96 15.33
N ARG A 104 -9.74 -8.12 16.36
CA ARG A 104 -9.07 -6.82 16.38
C ARG A 104 -7.59 -7.06 16.09
N THR A 105 -6.99 -6.20 15.29
CA THR A 105 -5.55 -6.26 15.00
C THR A 105 -4.77 -6.35 16.31
N THR A 106 -3.77 -7.22 16.36
CA THR A 106 -2.83 -7.31 17.50
C THR A 106 -1.83 -6.15 17.49
N ASN A 107 -1.75 -5.41 16.38
CA ASN A 107 -0.88 -4.26 16.19
C ASN A 107 -1.72 -3.02 15.77
N PRO A 108 -2.34 -2.31 16.73
CA PRO A 108 -3.11 -1.10 16.43
C PRO A 108 -2.17 -0.01 15.89
N LYS A 109 -2.67 0.76 14.93
CA LYS A 109 -1.94 1.86 14.29
C LYS A 109 -2.76 3.14 14.39
N THR A 110 -2.09 4.28 14.48
CA THR A 110 -2.67 5.61 14.33
C THR A 110 -2.59 6.03 12.87
N ILE A 111 -3.72 6.26 12.24
CA ILE A 111 -3.84 6.55 10.81
C ILE A 111 -4.33 7.98 10.66
N PHE A 112 -3.49 8.83 10.07
CA PHE A 112 -3.94 10.13 9.60
C PHE A 112 -4.74 9.93 8.31
N LEU A 113 -6.06 10.11 8.39
CA LEU A 113 -6.96 10.05 7.23
C LEU A 113 -7.38 11.46 6.87
N ALA A 114 -6.80 11.99 5.79
CA ALA A 114 -6.98 13.38 5.39
C ALA A 114 -8.45 13.69 5.07
N ALA A 115 -8.87 14.93 5.35
CA ALA A 115 -10.17 15.43 4.94
C ALA A 115 -10.24 15.51 3.40
N THR A 116 -11.45 15.27 2.87
CA THR A 116 -11.74 15.15 1.44
C THR A 116 -12.74 16.18 0.97
N THR A 117 -12.94 16.23 -0.35
CA THR A 117 -14.08 16.88 -0.98
C THR A 117 -15.31 15.98 -0.95
N SER A 118 -16.49 16.58 -1.15
CA SER A 118 -17.79 15.90 -1.01
C SER A 118 -17.99 14.71 -1.95
N ASP A 119 -17.30 14.68 -3.08
CA ASP A 119 -17.32 13.56 -4.04
C ASP A 119 -16.63 12.29 -3.51
N LEU A 120 -15.71 12.42 -2.55
CA LEU A 120 -14.98 11.30 -1.94
C LEU A 120 -15.30 11.07 -0.47
N ASP A 121 -16.15 11.91 0.14
CA ASP A 121 -16.57 11.76 1.54
C ASP A 121 -17.17 10.37 1.85
N PRO A 122 -18.06 9.78 1.01
CA PRO A 122 -18.58 8.45 1.26
C PRO A 122 -17.49 7.36 1.32
N GLN A 123 -16.52 7.43 0.41
CA GLN A 123 -15.38 6.51 0.31
C GLN A 123 -14.44 6.67 1.50
N ARG A 124 -14.15 7.91 1.90
CA ARG A 124 -13.34 8.22 3.08
C ARG A 124 -14.00 7.69 4.36
N ASP A 125 -15.30 7.93 4.53
CA ASP A 125 -16.04 7.49 5.71
C ASP A 125 -16.19 5.97 5.77
N GLN A 126 -16.34 5.31 4.62
CA GLN A 126 -16.29 3.85 4.53
C GLN A 126 -14.94 3.32 5.01
N LEU A 127 -13.83 3.84 4.47
CA LEU A 127 -12.49 3.43 4.91
C LEU A 127 -12.30 3.71 6.41
N ARG A 128 -12.70 4.88 6.90
CA ARG A 128 -12.62 5.24 8.32
C ARG A 128 -13.30 4.19 9.22
N ARG A 129 -14.52 3.78 8.90
CA ARG A 129 -15.26 2.76 9.68
C ARG A 129 -14.53 1.43 9.68
N GLU A 130 -14.09 0.96 8.52
CA GLU A 130 -13.34 -0.29 8.38
C GLU A 130 -12.04 -0.26 9.20
N LEU A 131 -11.28 0.84 9.17
CA LEU A 131 -10.07 1.00 9.96
C LEU A 131 -10.34 0.95 11.48
N ILE A 132 -11.40 1.62 11.94
CA ILE A 132 -11.80 1.61 13.35
C ILE A 132 -12.26 0.22 13.78
N GLU A 133 -13.03 -0.48 12.94
CA GLU A 133 -13.50 -1.84 13.22
C GLU A 133 -12.36 -2.85 13.34
N LEU A 134 -11.33 -2.69 12.51
CA LEU A 134 -10.09 -3.48 12.59
C LEU A 134 -9.28 -3.16 13.84
N GLY A 135 -9.57 -2.07 14.56
CA GLY A 135 -8.91 -1.69 15.80
C GLY A 135 -7.83 -0.61 15.65
N HIS A 136 -7.75 0.06 14.50
CA HIS A 136 -6.86 1.21 14.30
C HIS A 136 -7.48 2.49 14.86
N GLU A 137 -6.63 3.44 15.25
CA GLU A 137 -7.04 4.79 15.60
C GLU A 137 -7.01 5.67 14.36
N VAL A 138 -8.08 6.44 14.10
CA VAL A 138 -8.14 7.37 12.96
C VAL A 138 -8.16 8.81 13.44
N VAL A 139 -7.22 9.61 12.94
CA VAL A 139 -7.08 11.05 13.18
C VAL A 139 -7.17 11.83 11.87
N PRO A 140 -7.60 13.10 11.84
CA PRO A 140 -8.06 13.90 12.98
C PRO A 140 -9.45 13.49 13.49
N LYS A 141 -9.67 13.65 14.80
CA LYS A 141 -10.96 13.34 15.47
C LYS A 141 -11.94 14.52 15.46
N GLN A 142 -11.45 15.71 15.12
CA GLN A 142 -12.22 16.95 15.05
C GLN A 142 -12.24 17.50 13.61
N PRO A 143 -13.26 18.30 13.25
CA PRO A 143 -13.25 19.06 12.00
C PRO A 143 -12.00 19.93 11.89
N LEU A 144 -11.49 20.10 10.67
CA LEU A 144 -10.33 20.96 10.43
C LEU A 144 -10.74 22.45 10.51
N PRO A 145 -9.92 23.31 11.14
CA PRO A 145 -10.12 24.75 11.12
C PRO A 145 -10.13 25.33 9.70
N LEU A 146 -10.81 26.46 9.53
CA LEU A 146 -10.88 27.17 8.25
C LEU A 146 -9.82 28.26 8.09
N VAL A 147 -8.90 28.38 9.05
CA VAL A 147 -7.75 29.29 8.97
C VAL A 147 -6.50 28.46 8.69
N ALA A 148 -5.72 28.84 7.68
CA ALA A 148 -4.59 28.03 7.21
C ALA A 148 -3.57 27.69 8.32
N SER A 149 -3.18 28.65 9.15
CA SER A 149 -2.21 28.43 10.22
C SER A 149 -2.69 27.43 11.27
N GLU A 150 -3.98 27.49 11.64
CA GLU A 150 -4.58 26.57 12.61
C GLU A 150 -4.74 25.17 12.02
N LEU A 151 -5.16 25.07 10.76
CA LEU A 151 -5.24 23.81 10.03
C LEU A 151 -3.86 23.14 9.97
N ILE A 152 -2.82 23.89 9.59
CA ILE A 152 -1.43 23.40 9.55
C ILE A 152 -1.02 22.83 10.90
N ALA A 153 -1.27 23.56 12.00
CA ALA A 153 -0.92 23.10 13.34
C ALA A 153 -1.65 21.80 13.73
N VAL A 154 -2.96 21.69 13.43
CA VAL A 154 -3.73 20.47 13.68
C VAL A 154 -3.20 19.29 12.87
N VAL A 155 -2.91 19.51 11.58
CA VAL A 155 -2.39 18.45 10.71
C VAL A 155 -1.00 18.00 11.15
N GLN A 156 -0.09 18.93 11.47
CA GLN A 156 1.24 18.60 12.00
C GLN A 156 1.16 17.76 13.27
N GLY A 157 0.36 18.18 14.25
CA GLY A 157 0.19 17.43 15.50
C GLY A 157 -0.40 16.03 15.28
N CYS A 158 -1.28 15.85 14.28
CA CYS A 158 -1.78 14.52 13.92
C CYS A 158 -0.69 13.66 13.26
N LEU A 159 0.12 14.24 12.36
CA LEU A 159 1.16 13.52 11.63
C LEU A 159 2.30 13.05 12.54
N GLU A 160 2.65 13.84 13.56
CA GLU A 160 3.67 13.48 14.57
C GLU A 160 3.40 12.16 15.29
N HIS A 161 2.13 11.78 15.42
CA HIS A 161 1.70 10.59 16.14
C HIS A 161 1.13 9.50 15.21
N ALA A 162 1.13 9.72 13.90
CA ALA A 162 0.59 8.79 12.93
C ALA A 162 1.66 7.76 12.49
N ASP A 163 1.25 6.51 12.32
CA ASP A 163 2.07 5.46 11.70
C ASP A 163 2.01 5.50 10.17
N ILE A 164 0.91 6.02 9.64
CA ILE A 164 0.66 6.17 8.21
C ILE A 164 -0.32 7.31 7.95
N ALA A 165 -0.11 8.03 6.85
CA ALA A 165 -0.99 9.09 6.38
C ALA A 165 -1.63 8.70 5.03
N ILE A 166 -2.95 8.82 4.93
CA ILE A 166 -3.74 8.46 3.75
C ILE A 166 -4.47 9.71 3.26
N HIS A 167 -4.18 10.08 2.02
CA HIS A 167 -4.79 11.20 1.32
C HIS A 167 -5.65 10.70 0.16
N PHE A 168 -6.70 11.45 -0.13
CA PHE A 168 -7.66 11.19 -1.18
C PHE A 168 -7.75 12.46 -2.04
N VAL A 169 -7.63 12.31 -3.36
CA VAL A 169 -7.70 13.43 -4.31
C VAL A 169 -8.81 13.16 -5.30
N GLY A 170 -9.86 13.98 -5.22
CA GLY A 170 -11.09 13.84 -6.00
C GLY A 170 -11.18 14.79 -7.19
N GLU A 171 -12.37 14.89 -7.77
CA GLU A 171 -12.62 15.69 -8.97
C GLU A 171 -12.58 17.19 -8.69
N HIS A 172 -12.98 17.58 -7.48
CA HIS A 172 -13.14 18.97 -7.09
C HIS A 172 -11.88 19.52 -6.42
N PHE A 173 -11.60 20.81 -6.65
CA PHE A 173 -10.52 21.50 -5.94
C PHE A 173 -10.80 21.58 -4.43
N GLY A 174 -12.06 21.83 -4.07
CA GLY A 174 -12.51 21.88 -2.68
C GLY A 174 -12.42 23.27 -2.03
N LEU A 175 -12.67 23.30 -0.72
CA LEU A 175 -12.66 24.50 0.11
C LEU A 175 -11.23 25.05 0.25
N VAL A 176 -11.08 26.37 0.17
CA VAL A 176 -9.82 27.09 0.42
C VAL A 176 -9.90 27.76 1.80
N PRO A 177 -9.03 27.41 2.77
CA PRO A 177 -8.95 28.10 4.05
C PRO A 177 -8.54 29.57 3.90
N GLU A 178 -8.82 30.37 4.92
CA GLU A 178 -8.36 31.76 5.00
C GLU A 178 -6.82 31.84 5.03
N ALA A 179 -6.28 32.91 4.44
CA ALA A 179 -4.85 33.19 4.34
C ALA A 179 -4.03 32.16 3.54
N THR A 180 -4.65 31.47 2.58
CA THR A 180 -3.97 30.63 1.59
C THR A 180 -4.76 30.57 0.28
N GLU A 181 -4.12 30.11 -0.79
CA GLU A 181 -4.77 29.80 -2.08
C GLU A 181 -4.93 28.28 -2.28
N LEU A 182 -4.34 27.48 -1.40
CA LEU A 182 -4.42 26.02 -1.45
C LEU A 182 -5.76 25.54 -0.89
N SER A 183 -6.35 24.53 -1.53
CA SER A 183 -7.49 23.84 -0.93
C SER A 183 -7.08 23.09 0.34
N VAL A 184 -8.06 22.74 1.18
CA VAL A 184 -7.85 21.89 2.37
C VAL A 184 -7.10 20.60 2.00
N VAL A 185 -7.43 19.97 0.87
CA VAL A 185 -6.78 18.73 0.39
C VAL A 185 -5.31 19.02 0.00
N ALA A 186 -5.09 20.06 -0.81
CA ALA A 186 -3.74 20.42 -1.26
C ALA A 186 -2.83 20.86 -0.10
N LEU A 187 -3.37 21.62 0.85
CA LEU A 187 -2.65 22.08 2.03
C LEU A 187 -2.27 20.92 2.94
N GLN A 188 -3.18 19.98 3.23
CA GLN A 188 -2.87 18.76 3.97
C GLN A 188 -1.76 17.94 3.28
N ASN A 189 -1.80 17.81 1.95
CA ASN A 189 -0.75 17.13 1.20
C ASN A 189 0.60 17.82 1.34
N GLN A 190 0.64 19.15 1.21
CA GLN A 190 1.87 19.93 1.35
C GLN A 190 2.47 19.81 2.76
N VAL A 191 1.65 19.90 3.80
CA VAL A 191 2.09 19.75 5.19
C VAL A 191 2.66 18.35 5.43
N ALA A 192 1.98 17.31 4.94
CA ALA A 192 2.44 15.94 5.07
C ALA A 192 3.74 15.66 4.29
N ALA A 193 3.90 16.24 3.09
CA ALA A 193 5.14 16.13 2.32
C ALA A 193 6.34 16.74 3.05
N ARG A 194 6.17 17.95 3.60
CA ARG A 194 7.20 18.61 4.41
C ARG A 194 7.53 17.84 5.68
N HIS A 195 6.52 17.26 6.34
CA HIS A 195 6.75 16.42 7.51
C HIS A 195 7.66 15.23 7.18
N CYS A 196 7.43 14.57 6.03
CA CYS A 196 8.24 13.44 5.56
C CYS A 196 9.66 13.81 5.10
N GLU A 197 10.01 15.08 4.94
CA GLU A 197 11.42 15.47 4.69
C GLU A 197 12.32 15.13 5.89
N ASN A 198 11.76 15.12 7.10
CA ASN A 198 12.47 14.87 8.35
C ASN A 198 11.89 13.69 9.16
N SER A 199 11.01 12.89 8.54
CA SER A 199 10.28 11.81 9.20
C SER A 199 10.21 10.59 8.28
N SER A 200 10.26 9.39 8.86
CA SER A 200 10.03 8.13 8.16
C SER A 200 8.54 7.82 7.95
N LEU A 201 7.64 8.76 8.27
CA LEU A 201 6.19 8.62 8.05
C LEU A 201 5.90 8.21 6.61
N ARG A 202 5.09 7.16 6.47
CA ARG A 202 4.71 6.61 5.17
C ARG A 202 3.37 7.19 4.77
N ARG A 203 3.26 7.59 3.51
CA ARG A 203 2.07 8.25 2.98
C ARG A 203 1.51 7.46 1.80
N LEU A 204 0.19 7.50 1.65
CA LEU A 204 -0.53 7.02 0.48
C LEU A 204 -1.37 8.17 -0.06
N ILE A 205 -1.32 8.40 -1.36
CA ILE A 205 -2.17 9.37 -2.04
C ILE A 205 -3.00 8.60 -3.06
N TRP A 206 -4.30 8.48 -2.80
CA TRP A 206 -5.21 7.77 -3.69
C TRP A 206 -5.97 8.73 -4.59
N ILE A 207 -5.97 8.43 -5.89
CA ILE A 207 -6.71 9.13 -6.94
C ILE A 207 -7.62 8.12 -7.62
N PRO A 208 -8.93 8.38 -7.76
CA PRO A 208 -9.83 7.51 -8.52
C PRO A 208 -9.32 7.29 -9.94
N LYS A 209 -9.32 6.04 -10.41
CA LYS A 209 -8.97 5.73 -11.80
C LYS A 209 -9.91 6.45 -12.77
N GLY A 210 -9.33 7.06 -13.80
CA GLY A 210 -10.08 7.73 -14.85
C GLY A 210 -10.69 9.08 -14.45
N LEU A 211 -10.26 9.64 -13.31
CA LEU A 211 -10.69 10.96 -12.85
C LEU A 211 -10.51 12.01 -13.95
N GLN A 212 -11.57 12.77 -14.24
CA GLN A 212 -11.54 13.91 -15.14
C GLN A 212 -11.96 15.14 -14.36
N THR A 213 -11.14 16.18 -14.35
CA THR A 213 -11.48 17.44 -13.68
C THR A 213 -11.62 18.57 -14.69
N ARG A 214 -12.59 19.45 -14.45
CA ARG A 214 -12.83 20.65 -15.25
C ARG A 214 -12.24 21.92 -14.62
N ASP A 215 -11.90 21.88 -13.33
CA ASP A 215 -11.30 23.01 -12.62
C ASP A 215 -9.79 23.05 -12.93
N ALA A 216 -9.31 24.19 -13.46
CA ALA A 216 -7.91 24.37 -13.81
C ALA A 216 -6.96 24.29 -12.60
N ARG A 217 -7.39 24.72 -11.42
CA ARG A 217 -6.61 24.62 -10.18
C ARG A 217 -6.47 23.17 -9.75
N GLN A 218 -7.54 22.39 -9.83
CA GLN A 218 -7.49 20.96 -9.53
C GLN A 218 -6.64 20.19 -10.54
N ALA A 219 -6.78 20.50 -11.82
CA ALA A 219 -5.93 19.92 -12.86
C ALA A 219 -4.44 20.24 -12.62
N SER A 220 -4.14 21.47 -12.18
CA SER A 220 -2.78 21.85 -11.81
C SER A 220 -2.26 21.09 -10.60
N PHE A 221 -3.09 20.91 -9.57
CA PHE A 221 -2.72 20.17 -8.36
C PHE A 221 -2.46 18.69 -8.67
N ILE A 222 -3.32 18.03 -9.44
CA ILE A 222 -3.10 16.62 -9.85
C ILE A 222 -1.82 16.50 -10.68
N ARG A 223 -1.60 17.40 -11.64
CA ARG A 223 -0.36 17.40 -12.44
C ARG A 223 0.87 17.59 -11.55
N GLN A 224 0.78 18.43 -10.52
CA GLN A 224 1.84 18.62 -9.54
C GLN A 224 2.20 17.30 -8.86
N LEU A 225 1.20 16.55 -8.38
CA LEU A 225 1.40 15.23 -7.76
C LEU A 225 2.07 14.23 -8.69
N GLU A 226 1.76 14.28 -9.99
CA GLU A 226 2.31 13.36 -11.00
C GLU A 226 3.74 13.75 -11.42
N SER A 227 4.07 15.04 -11.47
CA SER A 227 5.32 15.53 -12.06
C SER A 227 6.37 16.03 -11.07
N GLU A 228 5.98 16.40 -9.84
CA GLU A 228 6.88 17.00 -8.86
C GLU A 228 7.17 16.03 -7.70
N PRO A 229 8.39 15.47 -7.61
CA PRO A 229 8.75 14.53 -6.54
C PRO A 229 8.54 15.09 -5.13
N ALA A 230 8.78 16.40 -4.93
CA ALA A 230 8.60 17.06 -3.64
C ALA A 230 7.15 17.04 -3.14
N SER A 231 6.17 17.02 -4.05
CA SER A 231 4.75 16.99 -3.70
C SER A 231 4.28 15.63 -3.17
N VAL A 232 5.04 14.57 -3.47
CA VAL A 232 4.79 13.18 -3.08
C VAL A 232 5.89 12.64 -2.18
N THR A 233 6.69 13.50 -1.53
CA THR A 233 7.72 13.08 -0.56
C THR A 233 7.14 12.14 0.50
N GLY A 234 7.74 10.95 0.63
CA GLY A 234 7.29 9.90 1.54
C GLY A 234 5.98 9.20 1.12
N ALA A 235 5.43 9.50 -0.06
CA ALA A 235 4.14 9.02 -0.52
C ALA A 235 4.21 8.06 -1.72
N GLU A 236 3.32 7.08 -1.71
CA GLU A 236 2.99 6.27 -2.88
C GLU A 236 1.70 6.81 -3.52
N LEU A 237 1.78 7.18 -4.80
CA LEU A 237 0.64 7.68 -5.57
C LEU A 237 -0.08 6.50 -6.26
N ILE A 238 -1.36 6.31 -5.93
CA ILE A 238 -2.17 5.17 -6.39
C ILE A 238 -3.35 5.70 -7.19
N ALA A 239 -3.31 5.52 -8.51
CA ALA A 239 -4.40 5.85 -9.43
C ALA A 239 -5.23 4.60 -9.75
N ASP A 240 -6.15 4.22 -8.86
CA ASP A 240 -6.89 2.96 -8.96
C ASP A 240 -8.28 3.04 -8.26
N THR A 241 -8.96 1.91 -8.14
CA THR A 241 -10.18 1.76 -7.34
C THR A 241 -9.89 1.80 -5.84
N LEU A 242 -10.89 2.19 -5.04
CA LEU A 242 -10.77 2.21 -3.58
C LEU A 242 -10.51 0.81 -3.01
N GLU A 243 -11.11 -0.22 -3.60
CA GLU A 243 -10.94 -1.58 -3.11
C GLU A 243 -9.51 -2.09 -3.34
N ASN A 244 -8.85 -1.69 -4.43
CA ASN A 244 -7.42 -1.99 -4.63
C ASN A 244 -6.55 -1.27 -3.59
N LEU A 245 -6.85 -0.03 -3.22
CA LEU A 245 -6.19 0.66 -2.10
C LEU A 245 -6.32 -0.14 -0.79
N LYS A 246 -7.51 -0.67 -0.50
CA LYS A 246 -7.75 -1.49 0.72
C LYS A 246 -6.95 -2.79 0.69
N VAL A 247 -6.89 -3.46 -0.46
CA VAL A 247 -6.06 -4.66 -0.65
C VAL A 247 -4.59 -4.32 -0.38
N LEU A 248 -4.08 -3.21 -0.93
CA LEU A 248 -2.71 -2.74 -0.71
C LEU A 248 -2.42 -2.48 0.78
N LEU A 249 -3.32 -1.78 1.48
CA LEU A 249 -3.20 -1.52 2.92
C LEU A 249 -3.11 -2.83 3.72
N ARG A 250 -4.03 -3.77 3.45
CA ARG A 250 -4.04 -5.07 4.13
C ARG A 250 -2.77 -5.86 3.85
N THR A 251 -2.37 -6.02 2.59
CA THR A 251 -1.16 -6.76 2.22
C THR A 251 0.10 -6.14 2.85
N ARG A 252 0.17 -4.82 2.94
CA ARG A 252 1.28 -4.12 3.61
C ARG A 252 1.31 -4.43 5.10
N TRP A 253 0.18 -4.36 5.79
CA TRP A 253 0.11 -4.65 7.22
C TRP A 253 0.30 -6.12 7.55
N GLU A 254 -0.13 -7.04 6.68
CA GLU A 254 0.14 -8.48 6.81
C GLU A 254 1.64 -8.76 6.67
N ARG A 255 2.32 -8.10 5.72
CA ARG A 255 3.79 -8.21 5.59
C ARG A 255 4.51 -7.66 6.81
N GLU A 256 4.13 -6.48 7.30
CA GLU A 256 4.70 -5.89 8.52
C GLU A 256 4.47 -6.79 9.75
N GLN A 257 3.28 -7.38 9.87
CA GLN A 257 2.99 -8.32 10.95
C GLN A 257 3.81 -9.60 10.79
N ALA A 258 3.90 -10.18 9.59
CA ALA A 258 4.73 -11.37 9.35
C ALA A 258 6.23 -11.09 9.59
N GLU A 259 6.71 -9.89 9.31
CA GLU A 259 8.07 -9.45 9.63
C GLU A 259 8.28 -9.21 11.13
N SER A 260 7.25 -8.73 11.85
CA SER A 260 7.26 -8.56 13.31
C SER A 260 7.04 -9.87 14.08
N GLU A 261 6.35 -10.85 13.50
CA GLU A 261 6.03 -12.16 14.08
C GLU A 261 7.06 -13.24 13.72
N LYS A 262 7.87 -13.02 12.67
CA LYS A 262 9.14 -13.74 12.54
C LYS A 262 9.90 -13.50 13.84
N PRO A 263 10.29 -14.56 14.59
CA PRO A 263 10.95 -14.35 15.85
C PRO A 263 12.18 -13.50 15.57
N ALA A 264 12.18 -12.29 16.13
CA ALA A 264 13.42 -11.62 16.45
C ALA A 264 14.21 -12.67 17.23
N ARG A 265 15.16 -13.35 16.58
CA ARG A 265 16.22 -14.06 17.28
C ARG A 265 16.74 -13.02 18.25
N ALA A 266 16.43 -13.26 19.53
CA ALA A 266 16.37 -12.22 20.52
C ALA A 266 17.58 -11.32 20.37
N SER A 267 17.35 -10.00 20.28
CA SER A 267 18.35 -9.05 20.72
C SER A 267 18.56 -9.32 22.21
N ALA A 268 19.35 -10.36 22.50
CA ALA A 268 19.96 -10.51 23.79
C ALA A 268 20.69 -9.19 24.01
N ALA A 269 20.30 -8.46 25.04
CA ALA A 269 21.07 -7.34 25.54
C ALA A 269 22.51 -7.83 25.72
N GLY A 270 23.40 -7.40 24.81
CA GLY A 270 24.77 -7.92 24.62
C GLY A 270 25.09 -8.53 23.24
N GLY A 271 24.15 -8.58 22.30
CA GLY A 271 24.20 -9.37 21.06
C GLY A 271 25.38 -9.05 20.12
N ALA A 272 25.98 -10.09 19.57
CA ALA A 272 27.05 -10.11 18.55
C ALA A 272 26.82 -9.08 17.42
N ALA A 273 27.90 -8.52 16.84
CA ALA A 273 27.77 -7.70 15.63
C ALA A 273 27.15 -8.54 14.50
N ARG A 274 26.39 -7.95 13.57
CA ARG A 274 25.73 -8.70 12.49
C ARG A 274 26.15 -8.17 11.13
N VAL A 275 26.41 -9.07 10.18
CA VAL A 275 26.75 -8.77 8.78
C VAL A 275 25.74 -9.46 7.85
N TYR A 276 25.28 -8.71 6.85
CA TYR A 276 24.50 -9.27 5.75
C TYR A 276 25.44 -9.64 4.61
N LEU A 277 25.43 -10.92 4.22
CA LEU A 277 26.25 -11.41 3.12
C LEU A 277 25.35 -11.65 1.91
N ILE A 278 25.63 -10.96 0.81
CA ILE A 278 24.90 -11.08 -0.45
C ILE A 278 25.81 -11.82 -1.43
N CYS A 279 25.37 -12.98 -1.91
CA CYS A 279 26.02 -13.75 -2.96
C CYS A 279 24.97 -14.30 -3.93
N ASP A 280 25.40 -14.72 -5.12
CA ASP A 280 24.53 -15.46 -6.02
C ASP A 280 24.34 -16.89 -5.50
N GLN A 281 23.24 -17.54 -5.89
CA GLN A 281 22.93 -18.92 -5.48
C GLN A 281 24.04 -19.91 -5.86
N GLN A 282 24.75 -19.65 -6.96
CA GLN A 282 25.86 -20.49 -7.43
C GLN A 282 27.09 -20.41 -6.53
N ASP A 283 27.21 -19.34 -5.73
CA ASP A 283 28.35 -19.07 -4.85
C ASP A 283 28.09 -19.53 -3.40
N GLU A 284 26.94 -20.13 -3.09
CA GLU A 284 26.54 -20.55 -1.73
C GLU A 284 27.60 -21.45 -1.06
N GLN A 285 28.15 -22.43 -1.79
CA GLN A 285 29.22 -23.30 -1.27
C GLN A 285 30.55 -22.56 -1.06
N ALA A 286 30.84 -21.54 -1.87
CA ALA A 286 32.08 -20.77 -1.75
C ALA A 286 32.04 -19.76 -0.59
N VAL A 287 30.84 -19.49 -0.07
CA VAL A 287 30.57 -18.53 1.00
C VAL A 287 30.65 -19.16 2.40
N GLU A 288 30.44 -20.47 2.52
CA GLU A 288 30.53 -21.20 3.79
C GLU A 288 31.81 -20.87 4.62
N PRO A 289 33.03 -20.81 4.05
CA PRO A 289 34.22 -20.43 4.81
C PRO A 289 34.22 -18.97 5.32
N ILE A 290 33.49 -18.08 4.64
CA ILE A 290 33.33 -16.67 5.01
C ILE A 290 32.34 -16.57 6.18
N GLU A 291 31.28 -17.37 6.17
CA GLU A 291 30.33 -17.44 7.29
C GLU A 291 31.00 -17.92 8.56
N ASP A 292 31.72 -19.04 8.46
CA ASP A 292 32.48 -19.62 9.57
C ASP A 292 33.47 -18.62 10.17
N PHE A 293 34.11 -17.81 9.31
CA PHE A 293 35.05 -16.77 9.74
C PHE A 293 34.40 -15.69 10.60
N PHE A 294 33.21 -15.22 10.21
CA PHE A 294 32.47 -14.21 10.96
C PHE A 294 31.87 -14.80 12.24
N TYR A 295 31.29 -16.00 12.17
CA TYR A 295 30.78 -16.71 13.34
C TYR A 295 31.87 -16.95 14.39
N ALA A 296 33.07 -17.38 13.99
CA ALA A 296 34.21 -17.56 14.88
C ALA A 296 34.66 -16.27 15.59
N ARG A 297 34.31 -15.10 15.04
CA ARG A 297 34.60 -13.77 15.60
C ARG A 297 33.44 -13.18 16.40
N GLY A 298 32.40 -13.98 16.66
CA GLY A 298 31.20 -13.55 17.35
C GLY A 298 30.41 -12.53 16.54
N ILE A 299 30.40 -12.68 15.21
CA ILE A 299 29.62 -11.87 14.28
C ILE A 299 28.57 -12.79 13.62
N GLU A 300 27.30 -12.45 13.75
CA GLU A 300 26.21 -13.18 13.11
C GLU A 300 26.16 -12.86 11.61
N VAL A 301 26.05 -13.89 10.77
CA VAL A 301 25.88 -13.72 9.32
C VAL A 301 24.44 -14.03 8.93
N SER A 302 23.86 -13.19 8.08
CA SER A 302 22.54 -13.42 7.48
C SER A 302 22.65 -13.44 5.96
N LEU A 303 22.23 -14.55 5.35
CA LEU A 303 22.08 -14.71 3.90
C LEU A 303 20.67 -14.30 3.44
N PRO A 304 20.48 -13.83 2.19
CA PRO A 304 19.17 -13.75 1.58
C PRO A 304 18.56 -15.15 1.44
N GLY A 305 17.24 -15.28 1.64
CA GLY A 305 16.54 -16.53 1.33
C GLY A 305 16.49 -16.73 -0.19
N PHE A 306 17.09 -17.81 -0.69
CA PHE A 306 17.23 -18.07 -2.13
C PHE A 306 15.94 -18.56 -2.85
N ASP A 307 14.76 -18.44 -2.23
CA ASP A 307 13.45 -18.82 -2.80
C ASP A 307 12.77 -17.66 -3.59
N ALA A 308 13.58 -16.76 -4.14
CA ALA A 308 13.13 -15.49 -4.68
C ALA A 308 13.55 -15.32 -6.14
N ASN A 309 12.60 -15.02 -7.02
CA ASN A 309 12.86 -14.73 -8.43
C ASN A 309 13.92 -13.62 -8.60
N GLU A 310 14.75 -13.68 -9.65
CA GLU A 310 15.89 -12.77 -9.93
C GLU A 310 15.61 -11.26 -9.77
N SER A 311 14.34 -10.83 -9.83
CA SER A 311 13.89 -9.46 -9.56
C SER A 311 14.04 -9.02 -8.10
N GLU A 312 14.06 -9.93 -7.13
CA GLU A 312 14.17 -9.63 -5.70
C GLU A 312 15.63 -9.42 -5.26
N VAL A 313 16.60 -10.06 -5.91
CA VAL A 313 18.04 -9.86 -5.59
C VAL A 313 18.50 -8.44 -5.91
N GLN A 314 18.03 -7.87 -7.03
CA GLN A 314 18.24 -6.45 -7.36
C GLN A 314 17.49 -5.50 -6.41
N GLN A 315 16.35 -5.93 -5.87
CA GLN A 315 15.62 -5.19 -4.85
C GLN A 315 16.31 -5.27 -3.49
N ILE A 316 17.02 -6.36 -3.14
CA ILE A 316 17.80 -6.47 -1.89
C ILE A 316 19.05 -5.59 -1.93
N GLN A 317 19.75 -5.48 -3.07
CA GLN A 317 20.84 -4.51 -3.24
C GLN A 317 20.37 -3.06 -3.11
N LYS A 318 19.14 -2.76 -3.55
CA LYS A 318 18.49 -1.45 -3.33
C LYS A 318 17.94 -1.30 -1.90
N ALA A 319 17.44 -2.36 -1.29
CA ALA A 319 16.80 -2.37 0.03
C ALA A 319 17.81 -2.32 1.18
N ALA A 320 19.02 -2.87 1.02
CA ALA A 320 20.09 -2.67 1.99
C ALA A 320 20.46 -1.18 2.11
N GLY A 321 20.43 -0.44 1.00
CA GLY A 321 20.67 1.01 0.97
C GLY A 321 19.47 1.90 1.33
N TYR A 322 18.26 1.34 1.47
CA TYR A 322 17.01 2.10 1.69
C TYR A 322 16.12 1.51 2.80
N ARG A 323 16.67 0.68 3.69
CA ARG A 323 16.00 0.33 4.94
C ARG A 323 16.10 1.51 5.90
N GLU A 324 14.99 2.21 6.07
CA GLU A 324 14.58 2.90 7.30
C GLU A 324 15.71 3.58 8.10
N SER A 325 15.95 4.87 7.81
CA SER A 325 16.48 5.86 8.78
C SER A 325 17.82 5.56 9.49
N HIS A 326 18.59 4.54 9.11
CA HIS A 326 19.98 4.34 9.55
C HIS A 326 20.85 4.05 8.32
N PRO A 327 21.82 4.91 7.96
CA PRO A 327 22.77 4.59 6.89
C PRO A 327 23.54 3.32 7.27
N ILE A 328 23.81 2.42 6.32
CA ILE A 328 24.71 1.28 6.57
C ILE A 328 26.05 1.86 7.03
N PRO A 329 26.47 1.62 8.28
CA PRO A 329 27.66 2.27 8.81
C PRO A 329 28.95 1.71 8.19
N VAL A 330 28.91 0.46 7.73
CA VAL A 330 30.07 -0.24 7.15
C VAL A 330 29.61 -1.17 6.03
N SER A 331 30.20 -1.04 4.83
CA SER A 331 29.93 -1.93 3.70
C SER A 331 31.20 -2.25 2.92
N ALA A 332 31.36 -3.51 2.52
CA ALA A 332 32.46 -3.97 1.68
C ALA A 332 31.97 -4.97 0.62
N VAL A 333 32.67 -5.03 -0.51
CA VAL A 333 32.47 -6.02 -1.57
C VAL A 333 33.66 -6.97 -1.56
N TYR A 334 33.42 -8.23 -1.22
CA TYR A 334 34.42 -9.29 -1.30
C TYR A 334 34.40 -9.94 -2.68
N VAL A 335 35.52 -9.88 -3.40
CA VAL A 335 35.66 -10.48 -4.73
C VAL A 335 36.46 -11.77 -4.63
N ALA A 336 35.75 -12.88 -4.75
CA ALA A 336 36.29 -14.24 -4.70
C ALA A 336 36.42 -14.88 -6.10
N PRO A 337 37.32 -15.87 -6.28
CA PRO A 337 37.39 -16.72 -7.47
C PRO A 337 36.06 -17.47 -7.75
N PRO A 338 35.84 -17.97 -8.99
CA PRO A 338 36.72 -17.83 -10.15
C PRO A 338 36.76 -16.38 -10.63
N ILE A 339 37.97 -15.88 -10.88
CA ILE A 339 38.19 -14.52 -11.35
C ILE A 339 37.83 -14.46 -12.84
N ASN A 340 37.01 -13.48 -13.20
CA ASN A 340 36.68 -13.16 -14.58
C ASN A 340 36.94 -11.68 -14.84
N HIS A 341 36.96 -11.27 -16.12
CA HIS A 341 37.24 -9.89 -16.51
C HIS A 341 36.31 -8.85 -15.86
N ARG A 342 35.09 -9.24 -15.47
CA ARG A 342 34.15 -8.36 -14.75
C ARG A 342 34.61 -8.16 -13.30
N LYS A 343 34.95 -9.24 -12.59
CA LYS A 343 35.44 -9.23 -11.21
C LYS A 343 36.78 -8.49 -11.07
N GLU A 344 37.69 -8.63 -12.04
CA GLU A 344 38.99 -7.91 -12.06
C GLU A 344 38.80 -6.39 -12.11
N ARG A 345 37.88 -5.93 -12.96
CA ARG A 345 37.64 -4.51 -13.24
C ARG A 345 36.62 -3.84 -12.31
N PHE A 346 36.01 -4.60 -11.40
CA PHE A 346 34.97 -4.08 -10.50
C PHE A 346 35.52 -2.98 -9.58
N LYS A 347 34.92 -1.80 -9.58
CA LYS A 347 35.24 -0.73 -8.63
C LYS A 347 33.93 -0.27 -7.99
N SER A 348 33.98 0.00 -6.69
CA SER A 348 32.87 0.60 -5.97
C SER A 348 33.28 1.97 -5.45
N VAL A 349 32.34 2.90 -5.47
CA VAL A 349 32.47 4.25 -4.87
C VAL A 349 31.85 4.29 -3.48
N SER A 350 30.92 3.37 -3.19
CA SER A 350 30.11 3.34 -1.96
C SER A 350 30.52 2.26 -0.96
N ALA A 351 31.48 1.40 -1.30
CA ALA A 351 31.91 0.28 -0.45
C ALA A 351 33.39 -0.07 -0.71
N ASP A 352 34.09 -0.50 0.33
CA ASP A 352 35.47 -0.98 0.19
C ASP A 352 35.51 -2.29 -0.58
N VAL A 353 36.49 -2.45 -1.47
CA VAL A 353 36.58 -3.63 -2.33
C VAL A 353 37.76 -4.50 -1.89
N VAL A 354 37.44 -5.67 -1.30
CA VAL A 354 38.42 -6.65 -0.82
C VAL A 354 38.58 -7.75 -1.87
N ARG A 355 39.82 -8.07 -2.26
CA ARG A 355 40.11 -9.02 -3.35
C ARG A 355 40.91 -10.21 -2.87
N GLN A 356 40.38 -11.41 -3.11
CA GLN A 356 41.11 -12.65 -2.92
C GLN A 356 41.97 -12.95 -4.16
N THR A 357 43.26 -13.23 -3.96
CA THR A 357 44.22 -13.55 -5.03
C THR A 357 44.50 -15.05 -5.19
N GLY A 358 44.29 -15.84 -4.14
CA GLY A 358 44.41 -17.31 -4.17
C GLY A 358 43.09 -18.03 -4.44
N GLU A 359 43.14 -19.32 -4.75
CA GLU A 359 41.93 -20.14 -4.99
C GLU A 359 41.17 -20.47 -3.70
N THR A 360 41.84 -20.41 -2.56
CA THR A 360 41.27 -20.69 -1.24
C THR A 360 40.99 -19.40 -0.46
N PHE A 361 39.94 -19.44 0.36
CA PHE A 361 39.57 -18.34 1.23
C PHE A 361 40.75 -17.91 2.11
N ALA A 362 41.03 -16.60 2.14
CA ALA A 362 42.12 -16.00 2.92
C ALA A 362 41.55 -15.10 4.03
N PRO A 363 41.40 -15.63 5.27
CA PRO A 363 40.82 -14.92 6.42
C PRO A 363 41.41 -13.53 6.70
N ALA A 364 42.73 -13.39 6.53
CA ALA A 364 43.46 -12.15 6.80
C ALA A 364 42.93 -10.92 6.02
N LEU A 365 42.28 -11.16 4.87
CA LEU A 365 41.72 -10.09 4.04
C LEU A 365 40.49 -9.41 4.65
N LEU A 366 39.77 -10.09 5.54
CA LEU A 366 38.55 -9.59 6.17
C LEU A 366 38.76 -9.10 7.61
N GLU A 367 39.97 -9.22 8.16
CA GLU A 367 40.26 -8.79 9.53
C GLU A 367 40.10 -7.28 9.71
N GLY A 368 40.54 -6.48 8.74
CA GLY A 368 40.32 -5.03 8.76
C GLY A 368 38.84 -4.65 8.74
N PHE A 369 38.02 -5.41 8.01
CA PHE A 369 36.57 -5.19 7.95
C PHE A 369 35.88 -5.55 9.28
N VAL A 370 36.29 -6.64 9.93
CA VAL A 370 35.79 -7.03 11.27
C VAL A 370 36.03 -5.91 12.29
N GLU A 371 37.21 -5.30 12.25
CA GLU A 371 37.55 -4.20 13.16
C GLU A 371 36.65 -2.99 12.93
N THR A 372 36.43 -2.59 11.67
CA THR A 372 35.50 -1.50 11.33
C THR A 372 34.06 -1.82 11.78
N VAL A 373 33.60 -3.06 11.62
CA VAL A 373 32.27 -3.50 12.08
C VAL A 373 32.13 -3.42 13.60
N ARG A 374 33.19 -3.76 14.35
CA ARG A 374 33.18 -3.65 15.82
C ARG A 374 33.19 -2.19 16.28
N GLN A 375 34.02 -1.35 15.67
CA GLN A 375 34.07 0.08 15.98
C GLN A 375 32.75 0.80 15.67
N ALA A 376 32.10 0.46 14.56
CA ALA A 376 30.78 0.99 14.21
C ALA A 376 29.69 0.58 15.21
N LYS A 377 29.83 -0.58 15.86
CA LYS A 377 28.92 -1.02 16.92
C LYS A 377 29.19 -0.32 18.25
N GLU A 378 30.44 -0.02 18.57
CA GLU A 378 30.81 0.69 19.81
C GLU A 378 30.49 2.19 19.77
N GLY A 379 30.45 2.78 18.57
CA GLY A 379 30.11 4.19 18.35
C GLY A 379 28.61 4.48 18.10
N ALA A 380 27.77 3.46 18.05
CA ALA A 380 26.30 3.54 17.92
C ALA A 380 25.64 3.19 19.25
#